data_AF-A0A182SXD0-F1
#
_entry.id   AF-A0A182SXD0-F1
#
_cell.length_a   1.000
_cell.length_b   1.000
_cell.length_c   1.000
_cell.angle_alpha   90.00
_cell.angle_beta   90.00
_cell.angle_gamma   90.00
#
_symmetry.space_group_name_H-M   'P 1'
#
loop_
_entity.id
_entity.type
_entity.pdbx_description
1 polymer ?
#
loop_
_entity_poly.entity_id
_entity_poly.type
_entity_poly.pdbx_seq_one_letter_code
_entity_poly.pdbx_strand_id
1 'polypeptide(L)'
;MAVCTTTTTSNLTSDSGGAPENFHITYSHDGDEDDEAVDAVHDGDLLSTSSFQIGGIVGESTQRCPLCGAHRRQFHCKSCIRHGDFLHIATDVYCQLPERFGEKQQRLRNLRTANATLESKGMVMLEKLHQAGRLAGEIKQRSDKASIIRKTIELKRIAIEELRLKQRHLGDAIRKLRITLPRYDDKVKTLSEFVAGKMEESEHRKAKLTAVQERLRQLKRDQVQQLVRIIFPITQTIVSRSSLAGSSSTASSASGSSTGGTGLSNTRSTI
;
A
#
# COMPACT_ATOMS: atom_id res chain seq x y z
N MET A 1 -13.55 -27.23 30.06
CA MET A 1 -14.36 -26.88 28.87
C MET A 1 -13.68 -25.72 28.17
N ALA A 2 -12.91 -26.01 27.11
CA ALA A 2 -12.18 -25.02 26.32
C ALA A 2 -12.63 -25.20 24.87
N VAL A 3 -13.08 -24.11 24.24
CA VAL A 3 -13.49 -24.09 22.83
C VAL A 3 -12.47 -23.26 22.06
N CYS A 4 -11.58 -23.94 21.34
CA CYS A 4 -10.76 -23.37 20.29
C CYS A 4 -11.56 -23.40 18.98
N THR A 5 -11.59 -22.29 18.24
CA THR A 5 -12.05 -22.24 16.85
C THR A 5 -10.90 -21.72 15.98
N THR A 6 -10.42 -22.57 15.08
CA THR A 6 -9.51 -22.19 13.99
C THR A 6 -10.10 -22.66 12.68
N THR A 7 -10.41 -21.70 11.81
CA THR A 7 -10.92 -21.91 10.45
C THR A 7 -9.73 -21.99 9.50
N THR A 8 -9.53 -23.15 8.88
CA THR A 8 -8.52 -23.36 7.84
C THR A 8 -9.20 -23.36 6.47
N THR A 9 -8.81 -22.40 5.64
CA THR A 9 -9.06 -22.32 4.21
C THR A 9 -8.04 -23.16 3.45
N SER A 10 -8.49 -23.97 2.49
CA SER A 10 -7.64 -24.42 1.39
C SER A 10 -8.44 -24.77 0.14
N ASN A 11 -8.00 -24.15 -0.94
CA ASN A 11 -8.47 -24.18 -2.31
C ASN A 11 -8.60 -25.58 -2.91
N LEU A 12 -9.64 -25.78 -3.73
CA LEU A 12 -9.65 -26.74 -4.82
C LEU A 12 -10.04 -26.01 -6.10
N THR A 13 -9.09 -26.03 -7.03
CA THR A 13 -9.09 -25.38 -8.35
C THR A 13 -10.00 -26.14 -9.30
N SER A 14 -11.00 -25.47 -9.87
CA SER A 14 -11.73 -25.97 -11.03
C SER A 14 -10.98 -25.65 -12.31
N ASP A 15 -10.64 -26.71 -13.02
CA ASP A 15 -10.10 -26.80 -14.36
C ASP A 15 -11.10 -26.24 -15.38
N SER A 16 -10.67 -25.27 -16.20
CA SER A 16 -11.37 -24.81 -17.40
C SER A 16 -10.33 -24.40 -18.42
N GLY A 17 -10.23 -25.20 -19.48
CA GLY A 17 -9.30 -25.02 -20.58
C GLY A 17 -9.41 -23.64 -21.22
N GLY A 18 -8.43 -22.79 -20.94
CA GLY A 18 -8.15 -21.57 -21.69
C GLY A 18 -7.08 -21.84 -22.75
N ALA A 19 -7.30 -21.32 -23.96
CA ALA A 19 -6.33 -21.35 -25.05
C ALA A 19 -4.99 -20.70 -24.63
N PRO A 20 -3.84 -21.19 -25.11
CA PRO A 20 -2.53 -20.67 -24.70
C PRO A 20 -2.30 -19.21 -25.14
N GLU A 21 -1.71 -18.41 -24.24
CA GLU A 21 -1.48 -16.96 -24.33
C GLU A 21 -0.45 -16.49 -25.39
N ASN A 22 -0.12 -17.32 -26.40
CA ASN A 22 0.97 -17.03 -27.36
C ASN A 22 0.49 -16.70 -28.79
N PHE A 23 -0.65 -16.01 -28.94
CA PHE A 23 -1.02 -15.40 -30.23
C PHE A 23 -0.86 -13.88 -30.17
N HIS A 24 0.35 -13.41 -30.48
CA HIS A 24 0.59 -12.02 -30.85
C HIS A 24 0.32 -11.87 -32.35
N ILE A 25 -0.80 -11.25 -32.71
CA ILE A 25 -1.04 -10.76 -34.08
C ILE A 25 -0.59 -9.30 -34.10
N THR A 26 0.64 -9.07 -34.55
CA THR A 26 1.12 -7.74 -34.92
C THR A 26 0.64 -7.42 -36.34
N TYR A 27 -0.27 -6.46 -36.47
CA TYR A 27 -0.63 -5.88 -37.77
C TYR A 27 0.35 -4.73 -38.03
N SER A 28 1.35 -4.98 -38.87
CA SER A 28 2.17 -3.91 -39.45
C SER A 28 1.35 -3.25 -40.56
N HIS A 29 1.02 -1.99 -40.33
CA HIS A 29 0.42 -1.07 -41.28
C HIS A 29 1.57 -0.32 -41.94
N ASP A 30 1.88 -0.70 -43.18
CA ASP A 30 2.71 0.09 -44.08
C ASP A 30 1.78 0.60 -45.21
N GLY A 31 1.54 1.91 -45.21
CA GLY A 31 1.19 2.67 -46.42
C GLY A 31 2.42 2.73 -47.33
N ASP A 32 2.42 3.35 -48.49
CA ASP A 32 1.46 4.07 -49.31
C ASP A 32 2.08 3.95 -50.71
N GLU A 33 1.30 3.71 -51.76
CA GLU A 33 1.73 4.12 -53.11
C GLU A 33 0.53 4.78 -53.80
N ASP A 34 0.66 6.10 -53.90
CA ASP A 34 -0.09 6.98 -54.78
C ASP A 34 0.08 6.53 -56.24
N ASP A 35 -1.00 6.58 -57.03
CA ASP A 35 -0.89 6.89 -58.46
C ASP A 35 -2.24 7.37 -59.03
N GLU A 36 -2.24 8.68 -59.33
CA GLU A 36 -2.77 9.32 -60.53
C GLU A 36 -4.25 9.20 -60.93
N ALA A 37 -4.90 10.36 -60.90
CA ALA A 37 -6.16 10.65 -61.57
C ALA A 37 -5.90 11.37 -62.90
N VAL A 38 -6.14 10.70 -64.02
CA VAL A 38 -6.50 11.19 -65.38
C VAL A 38 -6.89 9.92 -66.17
N ASP A 39 -7.85 9.83 -67.08
CA ASP A 39 -8.47 10.78 -67.99
C ASP A 39 -9.81 10.20 -68.46
N ALA A 40 -10.76 11.07 -68.79
CA ALA A 40 -12.03 10.68 -69.39
C ALA A 40 -11.89 10.76 -70.92
N VAL A 41 -11.87 9.63 -71.63
CA VAL A 41 -12.09 9.61 -73.08
C VAL A 41 -12.95 8.42 -73.51
N HIS A 42 -13.90 8.77 -74.37
CA HIS A 42 -14.83 7.99 -75.15
C HIS A 42 -14.18 6.90 -76.04
N ASP A 43 -15.05 5.96 -76.43
CA ASP A 43 -15.04 5.16 -77.66
C ASP A 43 -13.88 4.16 -77.89
N GLY A 44 -14.21 2.89 -77.66
CA GLY A 44 -13.33 1.73 -77.90
C GLY A 44 -14.14 0.49 -78.25
N ASP A 45 -14.83 0.58 -79.38
CA ASP A 45 -15.55 -0.48 -80.09
C ASP A 45 -14.62 -1.69 -80.37
N LEU A 46 -14.61 -2.70 -79.50
CA LEU A 46 -13.83 -3.94 -79.69
C LEU A 46 -14.56 -5.21 -79.24
N LEU A 47 -15.79 -5.39 -79.72
CA LEU A 47 -16.26 -6.73 -80.09
C LEU A 47 -16.60 -6.74 -81.58
N SER A 48 -15.54 -6.49 -82.34
CA SER A 48 -15.46 -6.74 -83.76
C SER A 48 -15.65 -8.23 -84.01
N THR A 49 -16.83 -8.57 -84.56
CA THR A 49 -16.97 -9.45 -85.73
C THR A 49 -16.10 -10.71 -85.76
N SER A 50 -16.55 -11.81 -85.14
CA SER A 50 -16.27 -13.13 -85.68
C SER A 50 -17.21 -13.39 -86.86
N SER A 51 -16.82 -12.83 -88.01
CA SER A 51 -17.40 -13.11 -89.30
C SER A 51 -17.04 -14.55 -89.70
N PHE A 52 -17.84 -15.53 -89.27
CA PHE A 52 -17.89 -16.81 -89.97
C PHE A 52 -18.68 -16.60 -91.27
N GLN A 53 -17.96 -16.23 -92.33
CA GLN A 53 -18.46 -16.31 -93.70
C GLN A 53 -18.57 -17.78 -94.09
N ILE A 54 -19.77 -18.34 -93.94
CA ILE A 54 -20.22 -19.46 -94.76
C ILE A 54 -21.30 -18.90 -95.68
N GLY A 55 -20.96 -18.84 -96.97
CA GLY A 55 -21.85 -18.90 -98.12
C GLY A 55 -23.13 -18.06 -98.08
N GLY A 56 -23.14 -16.99 -98.87
CA GLY A 56 -24.37 -16.31 -99.24
C GLY A 56 -25.38 -17.29 -99.86
N ILE A 57 -26.51 -17.46 -99.18
CA ILE A 57 -27.76 -17.90 -99.77
C ILE A 57 -28.77 -16.81 -99.44
N VAL A 58 -29.20 -16.10 -100.47
CA VAL A 58 -30.35 -15.20 -100.43
C VAL A 58 -31.56 -16.07 -100.10
N GLY A 59 -32.01 -15.97 -98.85
CA GLY A 59 -33.18 -16.65 -98.33
C GLY A 59 -33.53 -16.01 -96.99
N GLU A 60 -34.61 -15.24 -96.98
CA GLU A 60 -35.13 -14.47 -95.85
C GLU A 60 -35.69 -15.40 -94.76
N SER A 61 -34.83 -16.21 -94.17
CA SER A 61 -35.17 -17.12 -93.07
C SER A 61 -35.09 -16.36 -91.75
N THR A 62 -36.08 -15.53 -91.50
CA THR A 62 -36.25 -14.94 -90.17
C THR A 62 -36.63 -16.03 -89.18
N GLN A 63 -35.64 -16.54 -88.45
CA GLN A 63 -35.87 -17.49 -87.36
C GLN A 63 -36.58 -16.77 -86.21
N ARG A 64 -37.50 -17.46 -85.52
CA ARG A 64 -38.11 -16.95 -84.30
C ARG A 64 -37.18 -17.22 -83.13
N CYS A 65 -37.00 -16.21 -82.27
CA CYS A 65 -36.27 -16.42 -81.03
C CYS A 65 -37.02 -17.46 -80.16
N PRO A 66 -36.39 -18.54 -79.70
CA PRO A 66 -37.06 -19.57 -78.91
C PRO A 66 -37.44 -19.09 -77.50
N LEU A 67 -36.95 -17.92 -77.07
CA LEU A 67 -37.21 -17.34 -75.75
C LEU A 67 -38.39 -16.36 -75.75
N CYS A 68 -38.63 -15.63 -76.85
CA CYS A 68 -39.69 -14.61 -76.93
C CYS A 68 -40.54 -14.65 -78.21
N GLY A 69 -40.25 -15.56 -79.14
CA GLY A 69 -40.97 -15.74 -80.41
C GLY A 69 -40.72 -14.66 -81.48
N ALA A 70 -39.95 -13.61 -81.19
CA ALA A 70 -39.72 -12.52 -82.14
C ALA A 70 -38.86 -12.96 -83.35
N HIS A 71 -39.26 -12.56 -84.56
CA HIS A 71 -38.52 -12.82 -85.80
C HIS A 71 -37.19 -12.04 -85.84
N ARG A 72 -36.07 -12.74 -86.02
CA ARG A 72 -34.71 -12.17 -86.04
C ARG A 72 -33.80 -12.96 -86.98
N ARG A 73 -32.66 -12.34 -87.35
CA ARG A 73 -31.59 -13.00 -88.12
C ARG A 73 -30.73 -13.95 -87.27
N GLN A 74 -30.76 -13.81 -85.94
CA GLN A 74 -30.01 -14.61 -84.99
C GLN A 74 -30.96 -15.49 -84.18
N PHE A 75 -30.50 -16.69 -83.78
CA PHE A 75 -31.30 -17.67 -83.04
C PHE A 75 -31.85 -17.12 -81.72
N HIS A 76 -31.09 -16.30 -80.99
CA HIS A 76 -31.57 -15.58 -79.80
C HIS A 76 -31.58 -14.07 -80.00
N CYS A 77 -32.52 -13.40 -79.33
CA CYS A 77 -32.63 -11.95 -79.38
C CYS A 77 -31.65 -11.29 -78.38
N LYS A 78 -30.95 -10.21 -78.76
CA LYS A 78 -30.04 -9.46 -77.85
C LYS A 78 -30.72 -9.00 -76.57
N SER A 79 -32.03 -8.75 -76.60
CA SER A 79 -32.83 -8.41 -75.42
C SER A 79 -32.91 -9.62 -74.47
N CYS A 80 -33.26 -10.80 -74.99
CA CYS A 80 -33.41 -12.06 -74.27
C CYS A 80 -32.10 -12.51 -73.62
N ILE A 81 -30.97 -12.34 -74.31
CA ILE A 81 -29.63 -12.64 -73.78
C ILE A 81 -29.27 -11.64 -72.67
N ARG A 82 -29.51 -10.34 -72.86
CA ARG A 82 -29.20 -9.30 -71.87
C ARG A 82 -30.05 -9.40 -70.60
N HIS A 83 -31.33 -9.74 -70.74
CA HIS A 83 -32.23 -9.95 -69.60
C HIS A 83 -32.06 -11.33 -68.95
N GLY A 84 -31.31 -12.24 -69.59
CA GLY A 84 -31.09 -13.60 -69.10
C GLY A 84 -32.37 -14.44 -69.08
N ASP A 85 -33.25 -14.28 -70.07
CA ASP A 85 -34.51 -15.01 -70.17
C ASP A 85 -34.30 -16.47 -70.63
N PHE A 86 -33.38 -17.19 -70.01
CA PHE A 86 -33.10 -18.59 -70.29
C PHE A 86 -34.12 -19.46 -69.53
N LEU A 87 -35.26 -19.72 -70.15
CA LEU A 87 -36.20 -20.71 -69.62
C LEU A 87 -35.75 -22.10 -70.06
N HIS A 88 -35.57 -23.02 -69.11
CA HIS A 88 -35.41 -24.43 -69.43
C HIS A 88 -36.74 -24.93 -69.99
N ILE A 89 -36.82 -25.15 -71.31
CA ILE A 89 -37.94 -25.81 -71.97
C ILE A 89 -37.86 -27.30 -71.60
N ALA A 90 -38.27 -27.63 -70.38
CA ALA A 90 -38.44 -29.01 -69.95
C ALA A 90 -39.75 -29.10 -69.19
N THR A 91 -40.76 -29.61 -69.90
CA THR A 91 -42.03 -30.16 -69.41
C THR A 91 -43.05 -29.21 -68.78
N ASP A 92 -44.25 -29.26 -69.38
CA ASP A 92 -45.51 -28.54 -69.14
C ASP A 92 -46.13 -28.70 -67.73
N VAL A 93 -45.34 -29.15 -66.74
CA VAL A 93 -45.80 -29.49 -65.38
C VAL A 93 -45.13 -28.65 -64.30
N TYR A 94 -43.99 -28.01 -64.60
CA TYR A 94 -43.24 -27.16 -63.65
C TYR A 94 -43.18 -25.67 -64.05
N CYS A 95 -44.12 -25.21 -64.88
CA CYS A 95 -44.24 -23.80 -65.26
C CYS A 95 -44.79 -22.90 -64.12
N GLN A 96 -45.04 -23.45 -62.93
CA GLN A 96 -45.36 -22.67 -61.74
C GLN A 96 -44.06 -22.25 -61.02
N LEU A 97 -43.40 -21.24 -61.60
CA LEU A 97 -42.32 -20.40 -61.05
C LEU A 97 -40.88 -20.95 -60.99
N PRO A 98 -40.19 -21.13 -62.13
CA PRO A 98 -38.77 -20.86 -62.20
C PRO A 98 -38.55 -19.33 -62.32
N GLU A 99 -38.12 -18.68 -61.23
CA GLU A 99 -37.67 -17.28 -61.25
C GLU A 99 -36.69 -17.04 -62.41
N ARG A 100 -36.91 -15.99 -63.20
CA ARG A 100 -36.01 -15.66 -64.32
C ARG A 100 -34.63 -15.30 -63.80
N PHE A 101 -33.57 -15.54 -64.58
CA PHE A 101 -32.21 -15.19 -64.16
C PHE A 101 -32.09 -13.70 -63.77
N GLY A 102 -32.70 -12.79 -64.55
CA GLY A 102 -32.72 -11.36 -64.23
C GLY A 102 -33.40 -11.04 -62.90
N GLU A 103 -34.53 -11.70 -62.60
CA GLU A 103 -35.24 -11.56 -61.32
C GLU A 103 -34.39 -12.09 -60.16
N LYS A 104 -33.75 -13.25 -60.34
CA LYS A 104 -32.83 -13.85 -59.35
C LYS A 104 -31.62 -12.95 -59.08
N GLN A 105 -31.04 -12.35 -60.12
CA GLN A 105 -29.93 -11.41 -59.98
C GLN A 105 -30.36 -10.14 -59.24
N GLN A 106 -31.54 -9.60 -59.54
CA GLN A 106 -32.09 -8.45 -58.83
C GLN A 106 -32.39 -8.78 -57.36
N ARG A 107 -32.97 -9.95 -57.09
CA ARG A 107 -33.19 -10.45 -55.72
C ARG A 107 -31.88 -10.54 -54.95
N LEU A 108 -30.83 -11.08 -55.56
CA LEU A 108 -29.50 -11.15 -54.94
C LEU A 108 -28.94 -9.75 -54.60
N ARG A 109 -29.08 -8.77 -55.49
CA ARG A 109 -28.66 -7.37 -55.21
C ARG A 109 -29.45 -6.77 -54.04
N ASN A 110 -30.76 -6.98 -54.03
CA ASN A 110 -31.63 -6.52 -52.95
C ASN A 110 -31.23 -7.17 -51.62
N LEU A 111 -30.97 -8.48 -51.61
CA LEU A 111 -30.53 -9.21 -50.43
C LEU A 111 -29.16 -8.75 -49.93
N ARG A 112 -28.19 -8.51 -50.82
CA ARG A 112 -26.87 -7.96 -50.44
C ARG A 112 -27.00 -6.58 -49.81
N THR A 113 -27.84 -5.72 -50.39
CA THR A 113 -28.10 -4.38 -49.86
C THR A 113 -28.78 -4.47 -48.49
N ALA A 114 -29.82 -5.30 -48.37
CA ALA A 114 -30.50 -5.53 -47.10
C ALA A 114 -29.54 -6.08 -46.03
N ASN A 115 -28.70 -7.05 -46.37
CA ASN A 115 -27.72 -7.61 -45.45
C ASN A 115 -26.70 -6.55 -45.00
N ALA A 116 -26.13 -5.78 -45.92
CA ALA A 116 -25.22 -4.69 -45.58
C ALA A 116 -25.86 -3.64 -44.64
N THR A 117 -27.15 -3.32 -44.84
CA THR A 117 -27.86 -2.41 -43.93
C THR A 117 -28.10 -3.01 -42.55
N LEU A 118 -28.34 -4.32 -42.45
CA LEU A 118 -28.50 -5.02 -41.18
C LEU A 118 -27.17 -5.12 -40.44
N GLU A 119 -26.09 -5.46 -41.13
CA GLU A 119 -24.74 -5.50 -40.58
C GLU A 119 -24.33 -4.13 -40.04
N SER A 120 -24.53 -3.05 -40.82
CA SER A 120 -24.25 -1.68 -40.36
C SER A 120 -25.03 -1.31 -39.09
N LYS A 121 -26.33 -1.63 -39.02
CA LYS A 121 -27.15 -1.41 -37.82
C LYS A 121 -26.67 -2.25 -36.64
N GLY A 122 -26.30 -3.51 -36.88
CA GLY A 122 -25.75 -4.41 -35.89
C GLY A 122 -24.45 -3.88 -35.28
N MET A 123 -23.54 -3.39 -36.12
CA MET A 123 -22.28 -2.77 -35.68
C MET A 123 -22.52 -1.55 -34.79
N VAL A 124 -23.43 -0.65 -35.18
CA VAL A 124 -23.77 0.52 -34.35
C VAL A 124 -24.36 0.12 -33.01
N MET A 125 -25.21 -0.92 -32.96
CA MET A 125 -25.78 -1.42 -31.72
C MET A 125 -24.72 -2.05 -30.82
N LEU A 126 -23.81 -2.83 -31.40
CA LEU A 126 -22.72 -3.48 -30.67
C LEU A 126 -21.76 -2.44 -30.07
N GLU A 127 -21.41 -1.40 -30.84
CA GLU A 127 -20.57 -0.30 -30.35
C GLU A 127 -21.22 0.43 -29.17
N LYS A 128 -22.54 0.69 -29.26
CA LYS A 128 -23.29 1.29 -28.14
C LYS A 128 -23.27 0.42 -26.90
N LEU A 129 -23.46 -0.89 -27.05
CA LEU A 129 -23.41 -1.84 -25.93
C LEU A 129 -22.01 -1.90 -25.31
N HIS A 130 -20.97 -1.95 -26.15
CA HIS A 130 -19.58 -1.92 -25.71
C HIS A 130 -19.28 -0.64 -24.91
N GLN A 131 -19.64 0.51 -25.47
CA GLN A 131 -19.45 1.80 -24.83
C GLN A 131 -20.23 1.92 -23.51
N ALA A 132 -21.47 1.42 -23.45
CA ALA A 132 -22.25 1.38 -22.22
C ALA A 132 -21.60 0.49 -21.15
N GLY A 133 -21.10 -0.70 -21.54
CA GLY A 133 -20.37 -1.60 -20.67
C GLY A 133 -19.09 -0.97 -20.12
N ARG A 134 -18.32 -0.28 -20.98
CA ARG A 134 -17.11 0.45 -20.58
C ARG A 134 -17.43 1.54 -19.55
N LEU A 135 -18.43 2.37 -19.82
CA LEU A 135 -18.86 3.42 -18.89
C LEU A 135 -19.36 2.85 -17.55
N ALA A 136 -20.13 1.77 -17.58
CA ALA A 136 -20.59 1.09 -16.37
C ALA A 136 -19.39 0.56 -15.54
N GLY A 137 -18.39 -0.02 -16.21
CA GLY A 137 -17.14 -0.45 -15.58
C GLY A 137 -16.37 0.70 -14.94
N GLU A 138 -16.23 1.83 -15.64
CA GLU A 138 -15.58 3.02 -15.10
C GLU A 138 -16.33 3.61 -13.89
N ILE A 139 -17.66 3.69 -13.97
CA ILE A 139 -18.50 4.16 -12.86
C ILE A 139 -18.29 3.27 -11.64
N LYS A 140 -18.34 1.95 -11.82
CA LYS A 140 -18.10 0.97 -10.74
C LYS A 140 -16.71 1.12 -10.14
N GLN A 141 -15.68 1.24 -10.98
CA GLN A 141 -14.31 1.42 -10.51
C GLN A 141 -14.16 2.71 -9.68
N ARG A 142 -14.76 3.82 -10.14
CA ARG A 142 -14.75 5.10 -9.40
C ARG A 142 -15.55 5.00 -8.10
N SER A 143 -16.70 4.33 -8.09
CA SER A 143 -17.49 4.14 -6.87
C SER A 143 -16.77 3.29 -5.83
N ASP A 144 -16.06 2.25 -6.28
CA ASP A 144 -15.27 1.37 -5.41
C ASP A 144 -14.09 2.13 -4.79
N LYS A 145 -13.36 2.91 -5.60
CA LYS A 145 -12.30 3.81 -5.12
C LYS A 145 -12.83 4.80 -4.09
N ALA A 146 -13.98 5.43 -4.36
CA ALA A 146 -14.61 6.35 -3.41
C ALA A 146 -15.04 5.64 -2.11
N SER A 147 -15.53 4.40 -2.19
CA SER A 147 -15.88 3.58 -1.03
C SER A 147 -14.66 3.26 -0.17
N ILE A 148 -13.54 2.89 -0.79
CA ILE A 148 -12.26 2.64 -0.10
C ILE A 148 -11.80 3.91 0.63
N ILE A 149 -11.77 5.06 -0.07
CA ILE A 149 -11.36 6.33 0.52
C ILE A 149 -12.22 6.68 1.74
N ARG A 150 -13.55 6.54 1.64
CA ARG A 150 -14.46 6.78 2.78
C ARG A 150 -14.13 5.88 3.97
N LYS A 151 -13.91 4.58 3.75
CA LYS A 151 -13.50 3.65 4.81
C LYS A 151 -12.16 4.03 5.43
N THR A 152 -11.19 4.44 4.61
CA THR A 152 -9.88 4.89 5.10
C THR A 152 -10.00 6.15 5.94
N ILE A 153 -10.81 7.13 5.53
CA ILE A 153 -11.08 8.35 6.30
C ILE A 153 -11.66 7.97 7.67
N GLU A 154 -12.62 7.05 7.72
CA GLU A 154 -13.23 6.62 8.97
C GLU A 154 -12.24 5.95 9.92
N LEU A 155 -11.42 5.01 9.41
CA LEU A 155 -10.34 4.39 10.19
C LEU A 155 -9.35 5.42 10.74
N LYS A 156 -9.00 6.43 9.93
CA LYS A 156 -8.10 7.51 10.37
C LYS A 156 -8.75 8.41 11.42
N ARG A 157 -10.05 8.68 11.33
CA ARG A 157 -10.79 9.43 12.37
C ARG A 157 -10.74 8.71 13.71
N ILE A 158 -11.05 7.41 13.73
CA ILE A 158 -10.97 6.58 14.93
C ILE A 158 -9.55 6.63 15.53
N ALA A 159 -8.53 6.43 14.70
CA ALA A 159 -7.13 6.49 15.15
C ALA A 159 -6.75 7.86 15.74
N ILE A 160 -7.24 8.95 15.14
CA ILE A 160 -7.02 10.31 15.67
C ILE A 160 -7.69 10.49 17.03
N GLU A 161 -8.92 9.97 17.21
CA GLU A 161 -9.63 10.05 18.49
C GLU A 161 -8.93 9.26 19.60
N GLU A 162 -8.44 8.06 19.29
CA GLU A 162 -7.62 7.26 20.22
C GLU A 162 -6.33 7.98 20.62
N LEU A 163 -5.62 8.57 19.65
CA LEU A 163 -4.41 9.34 19.91
C LEU A 163 -4.70 10.58 20.76
N ARG A 164 -5.81 11.28 20.50
CA ARG A 164 -6.25 12.41 21.34
C ARG A 164 -6.59 11.98 22.75
N LEU A 165 -7.22 10.82 22.94
CA LEU A 165 -7.49 10.27 24.27
C LEU A 165 -6.18 9.96 25.02
N LYS A 166 -5.22 9.31 24.36
CA LYS A 166 -3.89 9.05 24.93
C LYS A 166 -3.16 10.34 25.29
N GLN A 167 -3.20 11.35 24.42
CA GLN A 167 -2.61 12.65 24.67
C GLN A 167 -3.22 13.33 25.91
N ARG A 168 -4.56 13.30 26.05
CA ARG A 168 -5.23 13.83 27.25
C ARG A 168 -4.78 13.09 28.50
N HIS A 169 -4.75 11.75 28.46
CA HIS A 169 -4.35 10.94 29.60
C HIS A 169 -2.90 11.24 30.04
N LEU A 170 -1.97 11.31 29.10
CA LEU A 170 -0.58 11.69 29.39
C LEU A 170 -0.48 13.13 29.91
N GLY A 171 -1.24 14.05 29.34
CA GLY A 171 -1.32 15.44 29.82
C GLY A 171 -1.80 15.53 31.26
N ASP A 172 -2.81 14.75 31.64
CA ASP A 172 -3.32 14.68 33.01
C ASP A 172 -2.31 14.04 33.97
N ALA A 173 -1.60 12.98 33.53
CA ALA A 173 -0.54 12.35 34.31
C ALA A 173 0.62 13.34 34.58
N ILE A 174 1.06 14.06 33.55
CA ILE A 174 2.10 15.09 33.68
C ILE A 174 1.63 16.22 34.60
N ARG A 175 0.38 16.67 34.46
CA ARG A 175 -0.18 17.72 35.33
C ARG A 175 -0.22 17.27 36.79
N LYS A 176 -0.66 16.03 37.06
CA LYS A 176 -0.63 15.44 38.39
C LYS A 176 0.79 15.40 38.95
N LEU A 177 1.75 14.93 38.15
CA LEU A 177 3.16 14.87 38.55
C LEU A 177 3.72 16.27 38.87
N ARG A 178 3.41 17.27 38.04
CA ARG A 178 3.83 18.66 38.26
C ARG A 178 3.28 19.24 39.57
N ILE A 179 2.07 18.82 39.99
CA ILE A 179 1.48 19.25 41.27
C ILE A 179 2.08 18.47 42.45
N THR A 180 2.39 17.18 42.28
CA THR A 180 2.89 16.33 43.37
C THR A 180 4.38 16.50 43.63
N LEU A 181 5.21 16.77 42.61
CA LEU A 181 6.67 16.89 42.75
C LEU A 181 7.10 17.90 43.83
N PRO A 182 6.57 19.15 43.86
CA PRO A 182 6.96 20.13 44.87
C PRO A 182 6.64 19.68 46.30
N ARG A 183 5.55 18.90 46.48
CA ARG A 183 5.19 18.35 47.78
C ARG A 183 6.22 17.34 48.29
N TYR A 184 6.89 16.61 47.38
CA TYR A 184 7.98 15.73 47.76
C TYR A 184 9.24 16.53 48.10
N ASP A 185 9.54 17.61 47.37
CA ASP A 185 10.65 18.51 47.73
C ASP A 185 10.45 19.10 49.13
N ASP A 186 9.23 19.53 49.47
CA ASP A 186 8.89 20.03 50.82
C ASP A 186 9.05 18.95 51.89
N LYS A 187 8.64 17.71 51.60
CA LYS A 187 8.87 16.56 52.49
C LYS A 187 10.36 16.26 52.68
N VAL A 188 11.16 16.36 51.61
CA VAL A 188 12.61 16.16 51.69
C VAL A 188 13.26 17.26 52.54
N LYS A 189 12.85 18.52 52.37
CA LYS A 189 13.34 19.65 53.17
C LYS A 189 13.03 19.47 54.66
N THR A 190 11.78 19.18 54.99
CA THR A 190 11.36 18.95 56.39
C THR A 190 12.11 17.78 57.03
N LEU A 191 12.32 16.67 56.29
CA LEU A 191 13.14 15.56 56.78
C LEU A 191 14.60 15.97 56.98
N SER A 192 15.16 16.74 56.06
CA SER A 192 16.53 17.26 56.13
C SER A 192 16.74 18.16 57.33
N GLU A 193 15.80 19.08 57.58
CA GLU A 193 15.80 19.96 58.76
C GLU A 193 15.72 19.16 60.06
N PHE A 194 14.85 18.15 60.11
CA PHE A 194 14.74 17.27 61.27
C PHE A 194 16.04 16.49 61.55
N VAL A 195 16.65 15.93 60.52
CA VAL A 195 17.93 15.20 60.63
C VAL A 195 19.04 16.15 61.06
N ALA A 196 19.11 17.36 60.49
CA ALA A 196 20.09 18.38 60.87
C ALA A 196 19.93 18.80 62.35
N GLY A 197 18.70 19.03 62.81
CA GLY A 197 18.43 19.33 64.22
C GLY A 197 18.82 18.17 65.16
N LYS A 198 18.55 16.93 64.76
CA LYS A 198 18.95 15.74 65.55
C LYS A 198 20.47 15.55 65.59
N MET A 199 21.16 15.86 64.50
CA MET A 199 22.62 15.89 64.44
C MET A 199 23.18 16.93 65.42
N GLU A 200 22.68 18.16 65.38
CA GLU A 200 23.12 19.23 66.28
C GLU A 200 22.85 18.89 67.76
N GLU A 201 21.66 18.36 68.08
CA GLU A 201 21.36 17.88 69.45
C GLU A 201 22.35 16.77 69.89
N SER A 202 22.69 15.86 68.99
CA SER A 202 23.63 14.76 69.25
C SER A 202 25.03 15.31 69.53
N GLU A 203 25.51 16.25 68.71
CA GLU A 203 26.79 16.94 68.91
C GLU A 203 26.82 17.72 70.21
N HIS A 204 25.75 18.45 70.53
CA HIS A 204 25.64 19.19 71.78
C HIS A 204 25.65 18.27 73.01
N ARG A 205 24.97 17.12 72.96
CA ARG A 205 25.04 16.10 74.04
C ARG A 205 26.44 15.51 74.15
N LYS A 206 27.10 15.21 73.03
CA LYS A 206 28.50 14.74 73.03
C LYS A 206 29.43 15.77 73.66
N ALA A 207 29.32 17.05 73.30
CA ALA A 207 30.11 18.13 73.85
C ALA A 207 29.88 18.33 75.37
N LYS A 208 28.63 18.21 75.83
CA LYS A 208 28.32 18.22 77.27
C LYS A 208 28.96 17.04 77.99
N LEU A 209 28.87 15.84 77.42
CA LEU A 209 29.44 14.63 77.99
C LEU A 209 30.97 14.71 78.06
N THR A 210 31.64 15.21 77.02
CA THR A 210 33.10 15.42 77.03
C THR A 210 33.51 16.46 78.07
N ALA A 211 32.76 17.54 78.24
CA ALA A 211 33.02 18.55 79.28
C ALA A 211 32.91 17.97 80.70
N VAL A 212 31.86 17.17 80.97
CA VAL A 212 31.69 16.49 82.26
C VAL A 212 32.80 15.48 82.51
N GLN A 213 33.17 14.68 81.49
CA GLN A 213 34.27 13.73 81.59
C GLN A 213 35.60 14.44 81.90
N GLU A 214 35.87 15.59 81.29
CA GLU A 214 37.10 16.33 81.55
C GLU A 214 37.12 16.93 82.97
N ARG A 215 35.99 17.46 83.45
CA ARG A 215 35.86 17.92 84.84
C ARG A 215 36.10 16.78 85.84
N LEU A 216 35.55 15.59 85.57
CA LEU A 216 35.77 14.42 86.41
C LEU A 216 37.24 13.98 86.40
N ARG A 217 37.89 13.99 85.22
CA ARG A 217 39.34 13.72 85.13
C ARG A 217 40.14 14.72 85.95
N GLN A 218 39.80 16.01 85.88
CA GLN A 218 40.46 17.03 86.67
C GLN A 218 40.28 16.81 88.17
N LEU A 219 39.05 16.56 88.65
CA LEU A 219 38.78 16.26 90.05
C LEU A 219 39.55 15.03 90.55
N LYS A 220 39.62 13.97 89.72
CA LYS A 220 40.44 12.79 90.04
C LYS A 220 41.93 13.14 90.16
N ARG A 221 42.47 13.94 89.22
CA ARG A 221 43.86 14.43 89.27
C ARG A 221 44.11 15.24 90.54
N ASP A 222 43.21 16.17 90.87
CA ASP A 222 43.32 17.05 92.03
C ASP A 222 43.23 16.25 93.36
N GLN A 223 42.28 15.31 93.48
CA GLN A 223 42.18 14.42 94.65
C GLN A 223 43.42 13.55 94.82
N VAL A 224 43.93 12.96 93.74
CA VAL A 224 45.17 12.16 93.79
C VAL A 224 46.34 13.05 94.24
N GLN A 225 46.47 14.26 93.70
CA GLN A 225 47.51 15.21 94.13
C GLN A 225 47.36 15.61 95.60
N GLN A 226 46.13 15.84 96.07
CA GLN A 226 45.84 16.18 97.46
C GLN A 226 46.17 15.01 98.41
N LEU A 227 45.77 13.78 98.05
CA LEU A 227 46.13 12.57 98.79
C LEU A 227 47.64 12.37 98.85
N VAL A 228 48.34 12.55 97.72
CA VAL A 228 49.81 12.49 97.68
C VAL A 228 50.42 13.54 98.62
N ARG A 229 49.95 14.80 98.60
CA ARG A 229 50.45 15.85 99.50
C ARG A 229 50.22 15.56 100.98
N ILE A 230 49.08 14.96 101.35
CA ILE A 230 48.71 14.69 102.75
C ILE A 230 49.42 13.45 103.28
N ILE A 231 49.44 12.36 102.51
CA ILE A 231 50.01 11.06 102.92
C ILE A 231 51.55 11.09 102.78
N PHE A 232 52.05 11.78 101.76
CA PHE A 232 53.48 11.92 101.48
C PHE A 232 53.86 13.40 101.44
N PRO A 233 53.99 14.08 102.61
CA PRO A 233 54.46 15.45 102.65
C PRO A 233 55.95 15.49 102.31
N ILE A 234 56.27 15.52 101.01
CA ILE A 234 57.63 15.70 100.53
C ILE A 234 57.92 17.20 100.53
N THR A 235 58.44 17.71 101.65
CA THR A 235 59.12 19.01 101.69
C THR A 235 60.48 18.87 101.01
N GLN A 236 60.52 19.09 99.70
CA GLN A 236 61.78 19.07 98.96
C GLN A 236 62.54 20.38 99.25
N THR A 237 63.54 20.32 100.13
CA THR A 237 64.61 21.32 100.21
C THR A 237 65.47 21.19 98.95
N ILE A 238 65.38 22.17 98.06
CA ILE A 238 66.20 22.16 96.84
C ILE A 238 67.64 22.50 97.24
N VAL A 239 68.47 21.48 97.42
CA VAL A 239 69.92 21.61 97.27
C VAL A 239 70.22 21.48 95.79
N SER A 240 70.65 22.58 95.17
CA SER A 240 71.19 22.60 93.82
C SER A 240 72.39 21.65 93.70
N ARG A 241 72.31 20.60 92.89
CA ARG A 241 73.49 19.94 92.29
C ARG A 241 73.22 19.47 90.86
N SER A 242 74.23 19.71 90.06
CA SER A 242 74.32 19.56 88.62
C SER A 242 74.28 18.10 88.14
N SER A 243 73.97 18.00 86.84
CA SER A 243 74.61 17.13 85.83
C SER A 243 74.37 15.61 85.82
N LEU A 244 73.97 15.18 84.61
CA LEU A 244 74.33 13.97 83.84
C LEU A 244 73.35 12.79 83.76
N ALA A 245 73.30 12.27 82.52
CA ALA A 245 72.63 11.09 81.96
C ALA A 245 71.11 11.25 81.73
N GLY A 246 70.56 10.96 80.54
CA GLY A 246 71.08 10.24 79.38
C GLY A 246 69.85 9.79 78.60
N SER A 247 69.87 10.05 77.30
CA SER A 247 68.74 9.95 76.38
C SER A 247 68.14 8.55 76.22
N SER A 248 66.91 8.55 75.70
CA SER A 248 66.25 7.54 74.84
C SER A 248 65.43 6.42 75.50
N SER A 249 64.14 6.42 75.21
CA SER A 249 63.41 5.19 74.88
C SER A 249 62.29 5.52 73.89
N THR A 250 62.25 4.69 72.87
CA THR A 250 61.60 4.81 71.58
C THR A 250 60.12 4.44 71.62
N ALA A 251 59.37 5.04 70.70
CA ALA A 251 57.99 4.71 70.36
C ALA A 251 57.85 3.32 69.71
N SER A 252 56.72 2.67 69.96
CA SER A 252 56.14 1.65 69.07
C SER A 252 54.61 1.73 69.12
N SER A 253 54.03 2.21 68.02
CA SER A 253 52.61 2.23 67.71
C SER A 253 52.15 0.86 67.19
N ALA A 254 50.92 0.43 67.51
CA ALA A 254 50.25 -0.63 66.77
C ALA A 254 48.71 -0.58 66.90
N SER A 255 48.06 -0.95 65.79
CA SER A 255 46.65 -1.38 65.62
C SER A 255 45.65 -0.23 65.40
N GLY A 256 45.01 -0.07 64.24
CA GLY A 256 44.21 -1.03 63.46
C GLY A 256 42.73 -0.74 63.77
N SER A 257 41.90 -0.24 62.85
CA SER A 257 41.05 -1.08 61.99
C SER A 257 40.27 -0.25 60.96
N SER A 258 40.09 -0.86 59.80
CA SER A 258 39.31 -0.47 58.62
C SER A 258 37.81 -0.78 58.72
N THR A 259 36.96 0.07 58.13
CA THR A 259 35.77 -0.25 57.29
C THR A 259 35.45 1.03 56.50
N GLY A 260 35.40 1.10 55.18
CA GLY A 260 34.71 0.21 54.25
C GLY A 260 33.52 0.97 53.68
N GLY A 261 33.79 1.94 52.80
CA GLY A 261 32.78 2.81 52.19
C GLY A 261 31.82 2.05 51.27
N THR A 262 30.53 2.27 51.49
CA THR A 262 29.41 1.80 50.68
C THR A 262 29.41 2.45 49.30
N GLY A 263 29.70 1.66 48.25
CA GLY A 263 29.31 1.97 46.89
C GLY A 263 27.98 1.29 46.58
N LEU A 264 26.91 2.08 46.43
CA LEU A 264 25.67 1.64 45.80
C LEU A 264 25.37 2.59 44.65
N SER A 265 25.67 2.10 43.45
CA SER A 265 25.32 2.70 42.17
C SER A 265 23.81 2.59 41.97
N ASN A 266 23.13 3.73 41.92
CA ASN A 266 21.71 3.80 41.61
C ASN A 266 21.47 3.44 40.14
N THR A 267 20.52 2.54 39.92
CA THR A 267 19.99 2.18 38.61
C THR A 267 19.18 3.35 38.04
N ARG A 268 19.54 3.76 36.82
CA ARG A 268 18.80 4.70 35.98
C ARG A 268 17.70 3.91 35.26
N SER A 269 16.48 3.93 35.79
CA SER A 269 15.28 3.55 35.05
C SER A 269 14.66 4.79 34.43
N THR A 270 14.75 4.86 33.11
CA THR A 270 14.00 5.78 32.24
C THR A 270 12.51 5.47 32.31
N ILE A 271 11.70 6.51 32.48
CA ILE A 271 10.33 6.60 31.95
C ILE A 271 10.39 7.64 30.84
#